data_AF-A0A8C9G4E7-F1
#
_entry.id   AF-A0A8C9G4E7-F1
#
_cell.length_a   1.000
_cell.length_b   1.000
_cell.length_c   1.000
_cell.angle_alpha   90.00
_cell.angle_beta   90.00
_cell.angle_gamma   90.00
#
_symmetry.space_group_name_H-M   'P 1'
#
loop_
_entity.id
_entity.type
_entity.pdbx_description
1 polymer ?
#
loop_
_entity_poly.entity_id
_entity_poly.type
_entity_poly.pdbx_seq_one_letter_code
_entity_poly.pdbx_strand_id
1 'polypeptide(L)'
;MAGGITDTGELYSPYVGLVYMFNLIVGTGALTMPKAFATAGWLVSLVLLMFLGFMSYMTTTFVVEAMAAANAQLRWKRMEKHKEDDEDEDSSSGVSDSDVLLRDSYERAETRPILSVQRRGSPNIFEITERVEMGQMASMFFNKVGVNLFYFCIIIYLYGDLAIYAAAVPVSLMQVTCSAIGNHSCSVGDGTKYNDTDKCWGPIRRIDAYRLYLAAFTLLLGPFTFFNVQKTKYLQIVTSLMRWIAFILMIILALIRISRGQAEGHPSMAQPSGIRNLFGVCVYSFMCQHSLPSLITPISKKRHVNKLVLLDYILILAFYSLLSFTAIYCFRNDTLMDMYTLNFTNCEIISVAFIRYFLGLFPVFTISTNFPIIAVTLRNNWKTLFHREGGTYPWLVDRIVFPAITLVPPVLVAFCTHDLESLVGITGAYAGNGIQYLIPAFLAYCSRKDTQLAFGSGAVNKHRSPFRHTFWVVFVLIWGFSCFVFVTANIVLSESKL
;
A
#
# COMPACT_ATOMS: atom_id res chain seq x y z
N MET A 1 -2.64 3.60 -3.74
CA MET A 1 -3.13 4.42 -4.87
C MET A 1 -4.15 5.45 -4.41
N ALA A 2 -3.68 6.64 -4.05
CA ALA A 2 -4.50 7.83 -3.78
C ALA A 2 -4.52 8.79 -5.00
N GLY A 3 -4.15 8.27 -6.18
CA GLY A 3 -3.71 9.06 -7.32
C GLY A 3 -4.78 9.87 -8.03
N GLY A 4 -6.08 9.61 -7.81
CA GLY A 4 -7.18 10.31 -8.47
C GLY A 4 -7.77 11.49 -7.70
N ILE A 5 -7.24 11.82 -6.51
CA ILE A 5 -7.82 12.88 -5.66
C ILE A 5 -7.33 14.28 -6.08
N THR A 6 -6.18 14.38 -6.76
CA THR A 6 -5.48 15.64 -7.05
C THR A 6 -5.15 15.88 -8.53
N ASP A 7 -5.91 15.30 -9.48
CA ASP A 7 -5.75 15.59 -10.92
C ASP A 7 -5.87 17.10 -11.25
N THR A 8 -6.37 17.91 -10.30
CA THR A 8 -6.52 19.36 -10.40
C THR A 8 -5.29 20.16 -9.92
N GLY A 9 -4.24 19.52 -9.42
CA GLY A 9 -3.07 20.24 -8.87
C GLY A 9 -3.35 20.98 -7.55
N GLU A 10 -4.51 20.74 -6.92
CA GLU A 10 -4.87 21.35 -5.64
C GLU A 10 -4.05 20.73 -4.50
N LEU A 11 -3.33 21.59 -3.78
CA LEU A 11 -2.57 21.21 -2.60
C LEU A 11 -3.52 21.06 -1.40
N TYR A 12 -3.36 20.00 -0.61
CA TYR A 12 -4.13 19.82 0.63
C TYR A 12 -3.29 20.10 1.89
N SER A 13 -4.00 20.37 2.98
CA SER A 13 -3.39 20.69 4.27
C SER A 13 -2.62 19.49 4.85
N PRO A 14 -1.56 19.71 5.66
CA PRO A 14 -0.81 18.62 6.28
C PRO A 14 -1.67 17.63 7.07
N TYR A 15 -2.71 18.10 7.75
CA TYR A 15 -3.62 17.24 8.53
C TYR A 15 -4.44 16.30 7.64
N VAL A 16 -4.92 16.79 6.49
CA VAL A 16 -5.61 15.97 5.50
C VAL A 16 -4.65 14.91 4.94
N GLY A 17 -3.38 15.28 4.73
CA GLY A 17 -2.33 14.33 4.35
C GLY A 17 -2.09 13.23 5.38
N LEU A 18 -2.11 13.56 6.67
CA LEU A 18 -2.02 12.57 7.75
C LEU A 18 -3.19 11.60 7.69
N VAL A 19 -4.43 12.10 7.58
CA VAL A 19 -5.62 11.24 7.49
C VAL A 19 -5.56 10.31 6.28
N TYR A 20 -5.07 10.80 5.12
CA TYR A 20 -4.88 9.94 3.97
C TYR A 20 -3.78 8.89 4.17
N MET A 21 -2.68 9.24 4.84
CA MET A 21 -1.62 8.28 5.15
C MET A 21 -2.11 7.22 6.15
N PHE A 22 -2.81 7.63 7.19
CA PHE A 22 -3.48 6.74 8.14
C PHE A 22 -4.40 5.76 7.44
N ASN A 23 -5.30 6.26 6.58
CA ASN A 23 -6.27 5.45 5.86
C ASN A 23 -5.59 4.51 4.85
N LEU A 24 -4.46 4.91 4.26
CA LEU A 24 -3.70 4.03 3.38
C LEU A 24 -3.13 2.84 4.17
N ILE A 25 -2.48 3.11 5.31
CA ILE A 25 -1.79 2.08 6.09
C ILE A 25 -2.81 1.14 6.76
N VAL A 26 -3.81 1.69 7.45
CA VAL A 26 -4.81 0.89 8.20
C VAL A 26 -5.55 -0.10 7.30
N GLY A 27 -5.82 0.29 6.05
CA GLY A 27 -6.06 -0.64 4.93
C GLY A 27 -6.97 -1.84 5.20
N THR A 28 -6.69 -2.92 4.46
CA THR A 28 -7.24 -4.26 4.66
C THR A 28 -6.41 -5.07 5.68
N GLY A 29 -5.13 -4.71 5.87
CA GLY A 29 -4.23 -5.38 6.80
C GLY A 29 -4.68 -5.33 8.27
N ALA A 30 -5.42 -4.30 8.68
CA ALA A 30 -6.01 -4.26 10.02
C ALA A 30 -7.02 -5.39 10.28
N LEU A 31 -7.68 -5.92 9.24
CA LEU A 31 -8.72 -6.94 9.39
C LEU A 31 -8.17 -8.31 9.71
N THR A 32 -6.92 -8.60 9.32
CA THR A 32 -6.25 -9.88 9.50
C THR A 32 -5.34 -9.91 10.74
N MET A 33 -5.02 -8.74 11.31
CA MET A 33 -4.17 -8.63 12.50
C MET A 33 -4.67 -9.41 13.72
N PRO A 34 -5.96 -9.35 14.10
CA PRO A 34 -6.44 -10.03 15.30
C PRO A 34 -6.17 -11.54 15.31
N LYS A 35 -6.36 -12.21 14.17
CA LYS A 35 -6.10 -13.65 14.04
C LYS A 35 -4.62 -13.95 14.22
N ALA A 36 -3.75 -13.18 13.58
CA ALA A 36 -2.31 -13.32 13.69
C ALA A 36 -1.80 -13.06 15.13
N PHE A 37 -2.42 -12.13 15.85
CA PHE A 37 -2.13 -11.86 17.25
C PHE A 37 -2.50 -13.04 18.15
N ALA A 38 -3.65 -13.66 17.89
CA ALA A 38 -4.10 -14.83 18.63
C ALA A 38 -3.20 -16.06 18.41
N THR A 39 -2.66 -16.25 17.20
CA THR A 39 -1.81 -17.41 16.87
C THR A 39 -0.36 -17.28 17.35
N ALA A 40 0.18 -16.06 17.45
CA ALA A 40 1.55 -15.81 17.93
C ALA A 40 1.64 -15.54 19.43
N GLY A 41 0.53 -15.17 20.06
CA GLY A 41 0.46 -14.76 21.47
C GLY A 41 0.65 -13.26 21.66
N TRP A 42 0.05 -12.71 22.71
CA TRP A 42 -0.11 -11.26 22.84
C TRP A 42 1.22 -10.50 23.05
N LEU A 43 2.16 -11.08 23.81
CA LEU A 43 3.42 -10.40 24.16
C LEU A 43 4.36 -10.36 22.96
N VAL A 44 4.52 -11.49 22.27
CA VAL A 44 5.33 -11.58 21.05
C VAL A 44 4.75 -10.67 19.98
N SER A 45 3.43 -10.66 19.84
CA SER A 45 2.74 -9.80 18.87
C SER A 45 2.95 -8.32 19.13
N LEU A 46 2.86 -7.88 20.39
CA LEU A 46 3.11 -6.48 20.74
C LEU A 46 4.55 -6.06 20.45
N VAL A 47 5.54 -6.85 20.89
CA VAL A 47 6.96 -6.55 20.67
C VAL A 47 7.29 -6.51 19.18
N LEU A 48 6.80 -7.49 18.42
CA LEU A 48 7.04 -7.55 16.98
C LEU A 48 6.34 -6.41 16.25
N LEU A 49 5.10 -6.06 16.61
CA LEU A 49 4.37 -4.93 16.03
C LEU A 49 5.12 -3.61 16.24
N MET A 50 5.63 -3.36 17.46
CA MET A 50 6.42 -2.16 17.76
C MET A 50 7.70 -2.12 16.94
N PHE A 51 8.42 -3.23 16.87
CA PHE A 51 9.67 -3.33 16.13
C PHE A 51 9.45 -3.14 14.61
N LEU A 52 8.49 -3.84 14.02
CA LEU A 52 8.18 -3.73 12.59
C LEU A 52 7.61 -2.37 12.22
N GLY A 53 6.81 -1.76 13.12
CA GLY A 53 6.34 -0.38 12.97
C GLY A 53 7.50 0.61 12.94
N PHE A 54 8.49 0.46 13.84
CA PHE A 54 9.71 1.27 13.82
C PHE A 54 10.51 1.09 12.52
N MET A 55 10.70 -0.16 12.06
CA MET A 55 11.39 -0.44 10.80
C MET A 55 10.65 0.12 9.58
N SER A 56 9.31 0.09 9.59
CA SER A 56 8.49 0.72 8.55
C SER A 56 8.62 2.25 8.56
N TYR A 57 8.61 2.86 9.74
CA TYR A 57 8.85 4.31 9.88
C TYR A 57 10.22 4.70 9.30
N MET A 58 11.29 3.97 9.66
CA MET A 58 12.64 4.20 9.13
C MET A 58 12.66 4.20 7.61
N THR A 59 12.12 3.15 6.98
CA THR A 59 12.13 3.00 5.51
C THR A 59 11.25 4.04 4.82
N THR A 60 10.13 4.44 5.42
CA THR A 60 9.32 5.56 4.94
C THR A 60 10.13 6.86 4.92
N THR A 61 10.96 7.14 5.94
CA THR A 61 11.85 8.31 5.89
C THR A 61 12.91 8.23 4.80
N PHE A 62 13.36 7.02 4.43
CA PHE A 62 14.27 6.80 3.30
C PHE A 62 13.60 7.10 1.96
N VAL A 63 12.33 6.73 1.79
CA VAL A 63 11.55 7.09 0.58
C VAL A 63 11.37 8.61 0.50
N VAL A 64 11.03 9.28 1.60
CA VAL A 64 10.88 10.75 1.62
C VAL A 64 12.19 11.45 1.26
N GLU A 65 13.33 10.96 1.74
CA GLU A 65 14.65 11.47 1.39
C GLU A 65 14.94 11.29 -0.11
N ALA A 66 14.67 10.10 -0.66
CA ALA A 66 14.86 9.80 -2.08
C ALA A 66 13.95 10.63 -2.99
N MET A 67 12.70 10.90 -2.58
CA MET A 67 11.79 11.79 -3.30
C MET A 67 12.31 13.23 -3.40
N ALA A 68 12.90 13.74 -2.31
CA ALA A 68 13.50 15.05 -2.28
C ALA A 68 14.75 15.13 -3.16
N ALA A 69 15.56 14.07 -3.20
CA ALA A 69 16.72 13.96 -4.08
C ALA A 69 16.31 13.89 -5.57
N ALA A 70 15.29 13.11 -5.91
CA ALA A 70 14.78 13.00 -7.28
C ALA A 70 14.25 14.36 -7.80
N ASN A 71 13.51 15.09 -6.95
CA ASN A 71 13.05 16.44 -7.30
C ASN A 71 14.20 17.42 -7.52
N ALA A 72 15.27 17.31 -6.72
CA ALA A 72 16.47 18.12 -6.91
C ALA A 72 17.15 17.84 -8.26
N GLN A 73 17.28 16.57 -8.62
CA GLN A 73 17.89 16.17 -9.89
C GLN A 73 17.06 16.56 -11.11
N LEU A 74 15.73 16.47 -11.05
CA LEU A 74 14.85 16.95 -12.12
C LEU A 74 14.99 18.46 -12.34
N ARG A 75 15.05 19.23 -11.25
CA ARG A 75 15.26 20.68 -11.31
C ARG A 75 16.63 21.04 -11.87
N TRP A 76 17.67 20.31 -11.49
CA TRP A 76 19.01 20.48 -12.02
C TRP A 76 19.05 20.25 -13.53
N LYS A 77 18.52 19.11 -14.01
CA LYS A 77 18.45 18.80 -15.45
C LYS A 77 17.66 19.84 -16.25
N ARG A 78 16.58 20.41 -15.68
CA ARG A 78 15.81 21.48 -16.34
C ARG A 78 16.62 22.78 -16.42
N MET A 79 17.40 23.10 -15.38
CA MET A 79 18.29 24.27 -15.38
C MET A 79 19.47 24.11 -16.34
N GLU A 80 20.05 22.91 -16.47
CA GLU A 80 21.07 22.63 -17.49
C GLU A 80 20.50 22.81 -18.89
N LYS A 81 19.33 22.22 -19.17
CA LYS A 81 18.70 22.34 -20.49
C LYS A 81 18.37 23.79 -20.85
N HIS A 82 17.85 24.59 -19.91
CA HIS A 82 17.61 26.01 -20.18
C HIS A 82 18.90 26.80 -20.42
N LYS A 83 20.01 26.44 -19.76
CA LYS A 83 21.31 27.07 -20.05
C LYS A 83 21.83 26.69 -21.43
N GLU A 84 21.69 25.43 -21.83
CA GLU A 84 22.05 24.98 -23.18
C GLU A 84 21.19 25.71 -24.23
N ASP A 85 19.87 25.80 -24.01
CA ASP A 85 18.96 26.54 -24.90
C ASP A 85 19.32 28.06 -24.96
N ASP A 86 19.67 28.69 -23.83
CA ASP A 86 20.10 30.09 -23.78
C ASP A 86 21.48 30.31 -24.46
N GLU A 87 22.43 29.37 -24.31
CA GLU A 87 23.77 29.42 -24.93
C GLU A 87 23.73 29.18 -26.45
N ASP A 88 22.81 28.31 -26.92
CA ASP A 88 22.57 28.06 -28.35
C ASP A 88 21.86 29.24 -29.04
N GLU A 89 20.98 29.97 -28.34
CA GLU A 89 20.36 31.20 -28.87
C GLU A 89 21.39 32.34 -28.99
N ASP A 90 22.23 32.56 -27.97
CA ASP A 90 23.25 33.62 -27.97
C ASP A 90 24.34 33.39 -29.02
N SER A 91 24.70 32.14 -29.32
CA SER A 91 25.71 31.80 -30.33
C SER A 91 25.22 31.84 -31.78
N SER A 92 23.90 31.92 -32.01
CA SER A 92 23.29 32.13 -33.33
C SER A 92 23.20 33.61 -33.75
N SER A 93 23.49 34.56 -32.84
CA SER A 93 23.29 35.99 -33.06
C SER A 93 24.49 36.75 -33.67
N GLY A 94 25.51 36.04 -34.13
CA GLY A 94 26.69 36.66 -34.76
C GLY A 94 26.58 36.77 -36.28
N VAL A 95 25.95 37.83 -36.82
CA VAL A 95 26.36 38.63 -38.01
C VAL A 95 25.44 39.87 -38.17
N SER A 96 26.08 41.04 -38.34
CA SER A 96 25.64 42.46 -38.51
C SER A 96 24.39 42.76 -39.37
N ASP A 97 23.53 43.73 -38.98
CA ASP A 97 23.68 45.17 -39.29
C ASP A 97 22.56 46.04 -38.67
N SER A 98 22.83 47.34 -38.60
CA SER A 98 22.22 48.40 -37.77
C SER A 98 20.74 48.76 -38.02
N ASP A 99 20.14 49.44 -37.03
CA ASP A 99 18.89 50.26 -37.05
C ASP A 99 17.51 49.66 -36.67
N VAL A 100 17.41 48.79 -35.66
CA VAL A 100 16.09 48.46 -35.01
C VAL A 100 16.16 48.37 -33.47
N LEU A 101 17.00 49.19 -32.82
CA LEU A 101 17.30 49.07 -31.38
C LEU A 101 16.29 49.70 -30.39
N LEU A 102 15.02 49.89 -30.75
CA LEU A 102 14.05 50.52 -29.81
C LEU A 102 12.67 49.88 -29.74
N ARG A 103 12.38 48.81 -30.49
CA ARG A 103 11.02 48.24 -30.55
C ARG A 103 10.89 46.80 -30.04
N ASP A 104 11.98 46.05 -30.02
CA ASP A 104 11.97 44.63 -29.60
C ASP A 104 12.25 44.45 -28.09
N SER A 105 12.76 45.48 -27.43
CA SER A 105 13.00 45.50 -25.98
C SER A 105 11.73 45.71 -25.16
N TYR A 106 10.61 46.13 -25.78
CA TYR A 106 9.32 46.30 -25.10
C TYR A 106 8.44 45.04 -25.16
N GLU A 107 8.47 44.26 -26.25
CA GLU A 107 7.67 43.02 -26.35
C GLU A 107 8.31 41.82 -25.61
N ARG A 108 9.65 41.77 -25.49
CA ARG A 108 10.32 40.73 -24.68
C ARG A 108 10.22 40.99 -23.16
N ALA A 109 9.82 42.19 -22.76
CA ALA A 109 9.58 42.54 -21.36
C ALA A 109 8.20 42.11 -20.84
N GLU A 110 7.21 41.88 -21.73
CA GLU A 110 5.85 41.48 -21.32
C GLU A 110 5.68 39.97 -21.07
N THR A 111 6.60 39.13 -21.52
CA THR A 111 6.54 37.67 -21.31
C THR A 111 7.37 37.18 -20.12
N ARG A 112 8.10 38.06 -19.43
CA ARG A 112 8.80 37.74 -18.18
C ARG A 112 7.98 38.23 -17.00
N PRO A 113 7.49 37.35 -16.10
CA PRO A 113 6.94 37.84 -14.84
C PRO A 113 8.07 38.57 -14.09
N ILE A 114 7.89 39.86 -13.83
CA ILE A 114 8.84 40.80 -13.19
C ILE A 114 9.29 40.35 -11.78
N LEU A 115 8.69 39.27 -11.25
CA LEU A 115 9.03 38.66 -9.97
C LEU A 115 10.22 37.68 -10.01
N SER A 116 11.05 37.64 -11.05
CA SER A 116 12.21 36.75 -11.13
C SER A 116 13.55 37.40 -10.76
N VAL A 117 13.62 38.73 -10.68
CA VAL A 117 14.88 39.46 -10.38
C VAL A 117 15.07 39.74 -8.87
N GLN A 118 14.01 39.64 -8.06
CA GLN A 118 14.05 39.97 -6.61
C GLN A 118 13.90 38.73 -5.70
N ARG A 119 14.68 37.67 -5.92
CA ARG A 119 14.91 36.66 -4.86
C ARG A 119 16.27 35.98 -4.98
N ARG A 120 17.34 36.71 -4.63
CA ARG A 120 18.61 36.14 -4.13
C ARG A 120 18.41 35.47 -2.75
N GLY A 121 17.51 34.49 -2.68
CA GLY A 121 17.45 33.52 -1.60
C GLY A 121 17.63 32.16 -2.24
N SER A 122 18.60 31.37 -1.80
CA SER A 122 18.92 30.06 -2.37
C SER A 122 17.64 29.27 -2.69
N PRO A 123 17.37 28.89 -3.96
CA PRO A 123 16.21 28.07 -4.25
C PRO A 123 16.37 26.77 -3.45
N ASN A 124 15.34 26.34 -2.72
CA ASN A 124 15.37 25.06 -2.00
C ASN A 124 15.34 23.94 -3.04
N ILE A 125 16.51 23.53 -3.54
CA ILE A 125 16.67 22.54 -4.62
C ILE A 125 15.95 21.21 -4.26
N PHE A 126 15.87 20.87 -2.97
CA PHE A 126 15.25 19.64 -2.45
C PHE A 126 13.74 19.73 -2.16
N GLU A 127 13.04 20.77 -2.63
CA GLU A 127 11.59 20.87 -2.42
C GLU A 127 10.81 19.92 -3.34
N ILE A 128 10.03 19.01 -2.74
CA ILE A 128 9.18 18.05 -3.46
C ILE A 128 8.01 18.81 -4.10
N THR A 129 8.11 19.12 -5.38
CA THR A 129 7.04 19.81 -6.14
C THR A 129 6.46 18.93 -7.24
N GLU A 130 7.27 18.10 -7.87
CA GLU A 130 6.83 17.19 -8.93
C GLU A 130 6.51 15.82 -8.35
N ARG A 131 5.45 15.21 -8.88
CA ARG A 131 5.01 13.87 -8.50
C ARG A 131 5.90 12.86 -9.21
N VAL A 132 6.98 12.48 -8.55
CA VAL A 132 7.86 11.40 -9.01
C VAL A 132 7.37 10.10 -8.39
N GLU A 133 6.84 9.20 -9.21
CA GLU A 133 6.42 7.89 -8.73
C GLU A 133 7.63 7.02 -8.38
N MET A 134 7.42 5.98 -7.56
CA MET A 134 8.51 5.12 -7.09
C MET A 134 9.26 4.46 -8.27
N GLY A 135 8.56 4.09 -9.35
CA GLY A 135 9.18 3.55 -10.56
C GLY A 135 10.05 4.55 -11.32
N GLN A 136 9.67 5.82 -11.35
CA GLN A 136 10.47 6.88 -11.97
C GLN A 136 11.73 7.18 -11.12
N MET A 137 11.63 7.13 -9.79
CA MET A 137 12.80 7.22 -8.92
C MET A 137 13.75 6.05 -9.14
N ALA A 138 13.22 4.83 -9.30
CA ALA A 138 14.02 3.66 -9.62
C ALA A 138 14.75 3.82 -10.96
N SER A 139 14.08 4.30 -12.02
CA SER A 139 14.73 4.53 -13.32
C SER A 139 15.78 5.65 -13.31
N MET A 140 15.69 6.58 -12.35
CA MET A 140 16.64 7.68 -12.18
C MET A 140 17.90 7.26 -11.41
N PHE A 141 17.76 6.43 -10.37
CA PHE A 141 18.87 6.08 -9.47
C PHE A 141 19.45 4.67 -9.66
N PHE A 142 18.72 3.73 -10.27
CA PHE A 142 19.17 2.35 -10.43
C PHE A 142 19.71 2.07 -11.83
N ASN A 143 20.65 1.13 -11.88
CA ASN A 143 21.10 0.53 -13.13
C ASN A 143 19.97 -0.30 -13.78
N LYS A 144 20.07 -0.57 -15.08
CA LYS A 144 19.07 -1.32 -15.86
C LYS A 144 18.62 -2.65 -15.22
N VAL A 145 19.55 -3.38 -14.60
CA VAL A 145 19.24 -4.62 -13.86
C VAL A 145 18.41 -4.33 -12.59
N GLY A 146 18.76 -3.28 -11.84
CA GLY A 146 18.05 -2.89 -10.63
C GLY A 146 16.64 -2.36 -10.91
N VAL A 147 16.44 -1.64 -12.01
CA VAL A 147 15.12 -1.20 -12.48
C VAL A 147 14.23 -2.39 -12.80
N ASN A 148 14.75 -3.39 -13.55
CA ASN A 148 13.99 -4.60 -13.86
C ASN A 148 13.62 -5.39 -12.59
N LEU A 149 14.56 -5.53 -11.65
CA LEU A 149 14.31 -6.19 -10.36
C LEU A 149 13.24 -5.46 -9.53
N PHE A 150 13.27 -4.13 -9.53
CA PHE A 150 12.27 -3.29 -8.87
C PHE A 150 10.87 -3.54 -9.43
N TYR A 151 10.71 -3.47 -10.75
CA TYR A 151 9.42 -3.70 -11.41
C TYR A 151 8.93 -5.13 -11.19
N PHE A 152 9.82 -6.13 -11.23
CA PHE A 152 9.47 -7.51 -10.93
C PHE A 152 8.94 -7.67 -9.49
N CYS A 153 9.60 -7.04 -8.51
CA CYS A 153 9.19 -7.06 -7.11
C CYS A 153 7.81 -6.40 -6.91
N ILE A 154 7.57 -5.23 -7.52
CA ILE A 154 6.26 -4.56 -7.49
C ILE A 154 5.18 -5.39 -8.19
N ILE A 155 5.48 -6.03 -9.31
CA ILE A 155 4.53 -6.87 -10.04
C ILE A 155 4.09 -8.06 -9.18
N ILE A 156 5.03 -8.80 -8.57
CA ILE A 156 4.70 -9.92 -7.68
C ILE A 156 3.83 -9.46 -6.51
N TYR A 157 4.17 -8.32 -5.90
CA TYR A 157 3.40 -7.76 -4.81
C TYR A 157 1.97 -7.42 -5.24
N LEU A 158 1.79 -6.70 -6.35
CA LEU A 158 0.47 -6.32 -6.84
C LEU A 158 -0.35 -7.55 -7.25
N TYR A 159 0.28 -8.62 -7.74
CA TYR A 159 -0.39 -9.91 -7.94
C TYR A 159 -0.90 -10.51 -6.63
N GLY A 160 -0.08 -10.49 -5.57
CA GLY A 160 -0.48 -10.94 -4.24
C GLY A 160 -1.66 -10.14 -3.70
N ASP A 161 -1.64 -8.80 -3.81
CA ASP A 161 -2.76 -7.93 -3.43
C ASP A 161 -4.05 -8.32 -4.17
N LEU A 162 -3.98 -8.50 -5.49
CA LEU A 162 -5.13 -8.90 -6.29
C LEU A 162 -5.64 -10.30 -5.90
N ALA A 163 -4.75 -11.23 -5.58
CA ALA A 163 -5.14 -12.58 -5.17
C ALA A 163 -5.84 -12.57 -3.80
N ILE A 164 -5.30 -11.82 -2.83
CA ILE A 164 -5.92 -11.61 -1.52
C ILE A 164 -7.31 -11.01 -1.70
N TYR A 165 -7.44 -10.01 -2.57
CA TYR A 165 -8.71 -9.33 -2.81
C TYR A 165 -9.73 -10.23 -3.53
N ALA A 166 -9.27 -11.03 -4.49
CA ALA A 166 -10.09 -11.99 -5.21
C ALA A 166 -10.58 -13.14 -4.31
N ALA A 167 -9.81 -13.57 -3.31
CA ALA A 167 -10.25 -14.56 -2.32
C ALA A 167 -11.13 -13.94 -1.21
N ALA A 168 -10.80 -12.72 -0.79
CA ALA A 168 -11.43 -12.02 0.32
C ALA A 168 -12.92 -11.75 0.12
N VAL A 169 -13.28 -11.25 -1.07
CA VAL A 169 -14.65 -10.84 -1.38
C VAL A 169 -15.61 -12.05 -1.43
N PRO A 170 -15.29 -13.14 -2.15
CA PRO A 170 -16.10 -14.36 -2.13
C PRO A 170 -16.20 -15.01 -0.75
N VAL A 171 -15.13 -15.03 0.05
CA VAL A 171 -15.19 -15.53 1.45
C VAL A 171 -16.20 -14.73 2.27
N SER A 172 -16.18 -13.40 2.17
CA SER A 172 -17.10 -12.53 2.89
C SER A 172 -18.56 -12.73 2.44
N LEU A 173 -18.80 -12.80 1.13
CA LEU A 173 -20.13 -13.04 0.56
C LEU A 173 -20.68 -14.41 0.98
N MET A 174 -19.87 -15.47 0.82
CA MET A 174 -20.22 -16.83 1.24
C MET A 174 -20.59 -16.86 2.72
N GLN A 175 -19.80 -16.23 3.59
CA GLN A 175 -20.07 -16.29 5.02
C GLN A 175 -21.39 -15.59 5.39
N VAL A 176 -21.70 -14.45 4.77
CA VAL A 176 -22.95 -13.73 5.00
C VAL A 176 -24.16 -14.52 4.48
N THR A 177 -24.06 -15.11 3.28
CA THR A 177 -25.20 -15.82 2.67
C THR A 177 -25.45 -17.19 3.27
N CYS A 178 -24.40 -17.96 3.60
CA CYS A 178 -24.55 -19.23 4.29
C CYS A 178 -25.05 -19.06 5.73
N SER A 179 -24.71 -17.96 6.41
CA SER A 179 -25.21 -17.66 7.76
C SER A 179 -26.68 -17.21 7.77
N ALA A 180 -27.16 -16.56 6.70
CA ALA A 180 -28.50 -15.99 6.64
C ALA A 180 -29.63 -17.00 6.37
N ILE A 181 -29.32 -18.17 5.80
CA ILE A 181 -30.33 -19.12 5.26
C ILE A 181 -30.53 -20.35 6.17
N GLY A 182 -29.76 -20.50 7.25
CA GLY A 182 -30.04 -21.44 8.32
C GLY A 182 -31.36 -21.10 9.04
N ASN A 183 -32.46 -21.67 8.56
CA ASN A 183 -33.81 -21.42 9.09
C ASN A 183 -33.93 -21.71 10.60
N HIS A 184 -34.37 -20.70 11.34
CA HIS A 184 -35.09 -20.77 12.61
C HIS A 184 -34.45 -21.32 13.89
N SER A 185 -33.15 -21.61 13.93
CA SER A 185 -32.45 -21.65 15.21
C SER A 185 -31.04 -21.12 15.04
N CYS A 186 -30.66 -20.17 15.88
CA CYS A 186 -29.27 -19.83 16.13
C CYS A 186 -28.63 -21.02 16.87
N SER A 187 -28.52 -22.16 16.20
CA SER A 187 -27.85 -23.33 16.75
C SER A 187 -26.36 -23.18 16.50
N VAL A 188 -25.64 -23.31 17.61
CA VAL A 188 -24.20 -23.26 17.78
C VAL A 188 -23.52 -24.12 16.72
N GLY A 189 -22.97 -23.47 15.68
CA GLY A 189 -21.88 -24.02 14.91
C GLY A 189 -20.61 -23.71 15.66
N ASP A 190 -20.07 -24.73 16.34
CA ASP A 190 -18.80 -24.67 17.04
C ASP A 190 -17.73 -24.05 16.14
N GLY A 191 -16.86 -23.22 16.72
CA GLY A 191 -15.88 -22.38 16.02
C GLY A 191 -14.74 -23.13 15.35
N THR A 192 -14.99 -24.36 14.89
CA THR A 192 -14.07 -25.11 14.05
C THR A 192 -14.11 -24.53 12.64
N LYS A 193 -12.94 -24.35 12.02
CA LYS A 193 -12.78 -24.08 10.57
C LYS A 193 -13.91 -24.78 9.82
N TYR A 194 -14.82 -24.00 9.24
CA TYR A 194 -16.00 -24.56 8.58
C TYR A 194 -15.53 -25.57 7.52
N ASN A 195 -16.07 -26.78 7.57
CA ASN A 195 -15.72 -27.78 6.57
C ASN A 195 -16.27 -27.31 5.23
N ASP A 196 -15.41 -27.29 4.20
CA ASP A 196 -15.74 -26.88 2.83
C ASP A 196 -16.92 -27.66 2.23
N THR A 197 -17.20 -28.83 2.81
CA THR A 197 -18.27 -29.75 2.42
C THR A 197 -19.65 -29.42 3.00
N ASP A 198 -19.74 -28.47 3.95
CA ASP A 198 -21.01 -28.11 4.58
C ASP A 198 -21.96 -27.47 3.57
N LYS A 199 -23.26 -27.74 3.73
CA LYS A 199 -24.30 -27.18 2.88
C LYS A 199 -24.50 -25.71 3.23
N CYS A 200 -24.44 -24.84 2.21
CA CYS A 200 -24.66 -23.40 2.35
C CYS A 200 -26.14 -23.06 2.09
N TRP A 201 -26.63 -23.35 0.88
CA TRP A 201 -28.04 -23.17 0.52
C TRP A 201 -28.50 -24.26 -0.43
N GLY A 202 -29.58 -24.95 -0.05
CA GLY A 202 -30.15 -26.02 -0.86
C GLY A 202 -29.11 -27.14 -1.09
N PRO A 203 -28.85 -27.55 -2.35
CA PRO A 203 -27.85 -28.56 -2.67
C PRO A 203 -26.41 -28.01 -2.78
N ILE A 204 -26.19 -26.70 -2.64
CA ILE A 204 -24.89 -26.06 -2.90
C ILE A 204 -23.99 -26.15 -1.66
N ARG A 205 -22.78 -26.68 -1.85
CA ARG A 205 -21.73 -26.73 -0.81
C ARG A 205 -21.06 -25.37 -0.66
N ARG A 206 -20.46 -25.09 0.50
CA ARG A 206 -19.73 -23.84 0.75
C ARG A 206 -18.65 -23.55 -0.29
N ILE A 207 -17.86 -24.55 -0.67
CA ILE A 207 -16.83 -24.39 -1.70
C ILE A 207 -17.40 -24.03 -3.08
N ASP A 208 -18.56 -24.58 -3.42
CA ASP A 208 -19.24 -24.29 -4.69
C ASP A 208 -19.84 -22.87 -4.67
N ALA A 209 -20.36 -22.43 -3.52
CA ALA A 209 -20.79 -21.05 -3.32
C ALA A 209 -19.62 -20.06 -3.43
N TYR A 210 -18.47 -20.37 -2.81
CA TYR A 210 -17.25 -19.58 -2.95
C TYR A 210 -16.82 -19.44 -4.42
N ARG A 211 -16.76 -20.55 -5.16
CA ARG A 211 -16.39 -20.56 -6.59
C ARG A 211 -17.37 -19.77 -7.45
N LEU A 212 -18.67 -19.85 -7.15
CA LEU A 212 -19.70 -19.07 -7.83
C LEU A 212 -19.51 -17.57 -7.58
N TYR A 213 -19.26 -17.16 -6.33
CA TYR A 213 -18.99 -15.76 -5.99
C TYR A 213 -17.68 -15.26 -6.59
N LEU A 214 -16.63 -16.09 -6.67
CA LEU A 214 -15.37 -15.75 -7.34
C LEU A 214 -15.57 -15.55 -8.85
N ALA A 215 -16.36 -16.42 -9.50
CA ALA A 215 -16.71 -16.26 -10.90
C ALA A 215 -17.52 -14.97 -11.14
N ALA A 216 -18.51 -14.70 -10.28
CA ALA A 216 -19.30 -13.46 -10.34
C ALA A 216 -18.43 -12.21 -10.11
N PHE A 217 -17.54 -12.24 -9.12
CA PHE A 217 -16.58 -11.17 -8.84
C PHE A 217 -15.68 -10.89 -10.06
N THR A 218 -15.15 -11.95 -10.67
CA THR A 218 -14.28 -11.84 -11.86
C THR A 218 -15.06 -11.31 -13.07
N LEU A 219 -16.30 -11.75 -13.28
CA LEU A 219 -17.13 -11.30 -14.39
C LEU A 219 -17.58 -9.84 -14.23
N LEU A 220 -17.87 -9.40 -13.01
CA LEU A 220 -18.33 -8.04 -12.73
C LEU A 220 -17.17 -7.04 -12.66
N LEU A 221 -16.08 -7.38 -11.96
CA LEU A 221 -14.97 -6.45 -11.74
C LEU A 221 -13.82 -6.62 -12.74
N GLY A 222 -13.65 -7.80 -13.32
CA GLY A 222 -12.62 -8.08 -14.32
C GLY A 222 -12.68 -7.17 -15.54
N PRO A 223 -13.86 -6.85 -16.12
CA PRO A 223 -13.95 -5.93 -17.26
C PRO A 223 -13.37 -4.53 -16.96
N PHE A 224 -13.44 -4.05 -15.72
CA PHE A 224 -12.89 -2.75 -15.35
C PHE A 224 -11.36 -2.68 -15.45
N THR A 225 -10.65 -3.81 -15.56
CA THR A 225 -9.19 -3.81 -15.82
C THR A 225 -8.86 -3.47 -17.29
N PHE A 226 -9.82 -3.72 -18.19
CA PHE A 226 -9.73 -3.37 -19.60
C PHE A 226 -10.03 -1.88 -19.83
N PHE A 227 -10.81 -1.26 -18.94
CA PHE A 227 -11.13 0.17 -18.98
C PHE A 227 -10.21 0.98 -18.06
N ASN A 228 -9.84 2.20 -18.45
CA ASN A 228 -9.06 3.10 -17.59
C ASN A 228 -9.97 3.80 -16.58
N VAL A 229 -10.50 3.06 -15.60
CA VAL A 229 -11.31 3.65 -14.52
C VAL A 229 -10.40 4.23 -13.45
N GLN A 230 -9.99 5.49 -13.64
CA GLN A 230 -9.11 6.21 -12.71
C GLN A 230 -9.85 7.25 -11.85
N LYS A 231 -11.05 7.68 -12.26
CA LYS A 231 -11.85 8.68 -11.52
C LYS A 231 -12.67 8.04 -10.40
N THR A 232 -12.01 7.64 -9.31
CA THR A 232 -12.65 6.96 -8.17
C THR A 232 -12.67 7.80 -6.88
N LYS A 233 -12.36 9.10 -6.94
CA LYS A 233 -12.28 10.01 -5.77
C LYS A 233 -13.47 9.87 -4.82
N TYR A 234 -14.70 9.98 -5.34
CA TYR A 234 -15.91 9.90 -4.51
C TYR A 234 -16.09 8.51 -3.89
N LEU A 235 -15.78 7.45 -4.65
CA LEU A 235 -15.87 6.07 -4.19
C LEU A 235 -14.84 5.79 -3.07
N GLN A 236 -13.65 6.37 -3.17
CA GLN A 236 -12.62 6.32 -2.12
C GLN A 236 -13.04 7.08 -0.85
N ILE A 237 -13.68 8.24 -0.97
CA ILE A 237 -14.18 8.99 0.18
C ILE A 237 -15.28 8.19 0.91
N VAL A 238 -16.26 7.66 0.17
CA VAL A 238 -17.36 6.86 0.75
C VAL A 238 -16.82 5.60 1.44
N THR A 239 -15.92 4.86 0.79
CA THR A 239 -15.32 3.66 1.39
C THR A 239 -14.45 3.97 2.60
N SER A 240 -13.79 5.13 2.63
CA SER A 240 -13.05 5.60 3.81
C SER A 240 -13.98 5.89 4.99
N LEU A 241 -15.13 6.52 4.76
CA LEU A 241 -16.12 6.79 5.81
C LEU A 241 -16.70 5.48 6.36
N MET A 242 -17.09 4.55 5.48
CA MET A 242 -17.57 3.22 5.88
C MET A 242 -16.53 2.47 6.73
N ARG A 243 -15.24 2.63 6.43
CA ARG A 243 -14.14 2.02 7.17
C ARG A 243 -14.03 2.53 8.60
N TRP A 244 -14.10 3.84 8.80
CA TRP A 244 -14.09 4.40 10.16
C TRP A 244 -15.29 3.94 10.97
N ILE A 245 -16.48 3.90 10.36
CA ILE A 245 -17.69 3.37 11.01
C ILE A 245 -17.50 1.91 11.39
N ALA A 246 -17.00 1.07 10.48
CA ALA A 246 -16.76 -0.35 10.74
C ALA A 246 -15.76 -0.58 11.87
N PHE A 247 -14.62 0.12 11.88
CA PHE A 247 -13.62 -0.01 12.94
C PHE A 247 -14.12 0.45 14.30
N ILE A 248 -14.82 1.59 14.35
CA ILE A 248 -15.40 2.11 15.59
C ILE A 248 -16.44 1.11 16.14
N LEU A 249 -17.31 0.58 15.27
CA LEU A 249 -18.30 -0.43 15.66
C LEU A 249 -17.62 -1.70 16.20
N MET A 250 -16.61 -2.23 15.52
CA MET A 250 -15.90 -3.44 15.99
C MET A 250 -15.26 -3.23 17.37
N ILE A 251 -14.62 -2.08 17.61
CA ILE A 251 -13.99 -1.77 18.91
C ILE A 251 -15.06 -1.62 19.99
N ILE A 252 -16.13 -0.84 19.74
CA ILE A 252 -17.21 -0.62 20.71
C ILE A 252 -17.90 -1.93 21.07
N LEU A 253 -18.24 -2.76 20.07
CA LEU A 253 -18.91 -4.04 20.29
C LEU A 253 -18.04 -5.03 21.06
N ALA A 254 -16.74 -5.09 20.76
CA ALA A 254 -15.79 -5.89 21.53
C ALA A 254 -15.70 -5.41 22.99
N LEU A 255 -15.61 -4.10 23.23
CA LEU A 255 -15.57 -3.53 24.57
C LEU A 255 -16.86 -3.78 25.36
N ILE A 256 -18.03 -3.69 24.72
CA ILE A 256 -19.33 -4.02 25.35
C ILE A 256 -19.38 -5.49 25.75
N ARG A 257 -18.89 -6.40 24.90
CA ARG A 257 -18.88 -7.83 25.22
C ARG A 257 -17.93 -8.15 26.38
N ILE A 258 -16.76 -7.51 26.41
CA ILE A 258 -15.80 -7.64 27.51
C ILE A 258 -16.41 -7.09 28.81
N SER A 259 -17.05 -5.91 28.79
CA SER A 259 -17.61 -5.29 30.00
C SER A 259 -18.82 -6.06 30.57
N ARG A 260 -19.52 -6.82 29.73
CA ARG A 260 -20.61 -7.73 30.15
C ARG A 260 -20.13 -9.07 30.70
N GLY A 261 -18.81 -9.29 30.79
CA GLY A 261 -18.24 -10.54 31.30
C GLY A 261 -18.36 -11.72 30.33
N GLN A 262 -18.67 -11.48 29.06
CA GLN A 262 -18.74 -12.49 28.01
C GLN A 262 -17.40 -12.62 27.24
N ALA A 263 -16.30 -12.27 27.90
CA ALA A 263 -14.95 -12.39 27.35
C ALA A 263 -14.51 -13.85 27.42
N GLU A 264 -14.41 -14.51 26.27
CA GLU A 264 -14.01 -15.92 26.19
C GLU A 264 -12.51 -16.08 25.85
N GLY A 265 -11.84 -14.99 25.46
CA GLY A 265 -10.48 -14.99 24.98
C GLY A 265 -9.44 -15.11 26.10
N HIS A 266 -8.60 -16.13 26.02
CA HIS A 266 -7.47 -16.37 26.92
C HIS A 266 -6.18 -16.49 26.08
N PRO A 267 -5.58 -15.37 25.65
CA PRO A 267 -4.44 -15.41 24.74
C PRO A 267 -3.20 -15.97 25.45
N SER A 268 -2.49 -16.86 24.77
CA SER A 268 -1.18 -17.34 25.21
C SER A 268 -0.15 -16.20 25.19
N MET A 269 0.85 -16.27 26.07
CA MET A 269 1.88 -15.23 26.15
C MET A 269 2.81 -15.25 24.93
N ALA A 270 3.24 -16.44 24.50
CA ALA A 270 4.13 -16.62 23.38
C ALA A 270 3.90 -17.99 22.74
N GLN A 271 3.69 -18.02 21.42
CA GLN A 271 3.60 -19.25 20.65
C GLN A 271 4.45 -19.14 19.38
N PRO A 272 5.60 -19.84 19.31
CA PRO A 272 6.53 -19.70 18.18
C PRO A 272 5.96 -20.10 16.82
N SER A 273 4.93 -20.95 16.78
CA SER A 273 4.31 -21.42 15.53
C SER A 273 3.58 -20.31 14.76
N GLY A 274 3.06 -19.29 15.44
CA GLY A 274 2.33 -18.17 14.81
C GLY A 274 3.23 -17.01 14.34
N ILE A 275 4.51 -16.99 14.73
CA ILE A 275 5.42 -15.85 14.47
C ILE A 275 5.58 -15.58 12.97
N ARG A 276 5.63 -16.64 12.14
CA ARG A 276 5.74 -16.51 10.67
C ARG A 276 4.58 -15.72 10.09
N ASN A 277 3.35 -16.09 10.44
CA ASN A 277 2.15 -15.47 9.88
C ASN A 277 2.01 -14.04 10.41
N LEU A 278 2.26 -13.83 11.70
CA LEU A 278 2.30 -12.52 12.31
C LEU A 278 3.30 -11.58 11.61
N PHE A 279 4.51 -12.05 11.33
CA PHE A 279 5.50 -11.25 10.61
C PHE A 279 4.98 -10.80 9.24
N GLY A 280 4.48 -11.74 8.42
CA GLY A 280 3.96 -11.43 7.08
C GLY A 280 2.78 -10.46 7.12
N VAL A 281 1.83 -10.67 8.04
CA VAL A 281 0.68 -9.79 8.25
C VAL A 281 1.12 -8.40 8.73
N CYS A 282 2.05 -8.29 9.67
CA CYS A 282 2.53 -6.99 10.14
C CYS A 282 3.30 -6.21 9.06
N VAL A 283 4.16 -6.88 8.28
CA VAL A 283 4.83 -6.23 7.13
C VAL A 283 3.78 -5.74 6.13
N TYR A 284 2.84 -6.60 5.75
CA TYR A 284 1.75 -6.23 4.86
C TYR A 284 0.94 -5.02 5.36
N SER A 285 0.57 -5.01 6.64
CA SER A 285 -0.25 -3.96 7.26
C SER A 285 0.47 -2.63 7.51
N PHE A 286 1.80 -2.63 7.58
CA PHE A 286 2.59 -1.39 7.70
C PHE A 286 3.14 -0.89 6.36
N MET A 287 2.80 -1.57 5.27
CA MET A 287 3.31 -1.25 3.96
C MET A 287 2.62 -0.03 3.36
N CYS A 288 3.39 1.00 3.02
CA CYS A 288 2.90 2.21 2.38
C CYS A 288 3.86 2.81 1.35
N GLN A 289 5.10 2.33 1.32
CA GLN A 289 6.26 2.93 0.65
C GLN A 289 6.01 3.15 -0.86
N HIS A 290 5.35 2.19 -1.52
CA HIS A 290 5.04 2.26 -2.95
C HIS A 290 3.99 3.31 -3.31
N SER A 291 3.09 3.65 -2.38
CA SER A 291 2.00 4.62 -2.57
C SER A 291 2.31 5.99 -1.96
N LEU A 292 3.29 6.05 -1.06
CA LEU A 292 3.69 7.25 -0.31
C LEU A 292 3.98 8.47 -1.21
N PRO A 293 4.67 8.36 -2.38
CA PRO A 293 4.99 9.53 -3.18
C PRO A 293 3.75 10.29 -3.65
N SER A 294 2.71 9.56 -4.05
CA SER A 294 1.43 10.16 -4.49
C SER A 294 0.70 10.93 -3.39
N LEU A 295 0.97 10.63 -2.11
CA LEU A 295 0.36 11.26 -0.94
C LEU A 295 1.18 12.41 -0.37
N ILE A 296 2.50 12.38 -0.51
CA ILE A 296 3.36 13.43 0.08
C ILE A 296 3.49 14.63 -0.87
N THR A 297 3.56 14.41 -2.18
CA THR A 297 3.70 15.49 -3.17
C THR A 297 2.63 16.59 -3.04
N PRO A 298 1.32 16.28 -2.96
CA PRO A 298 0.27 17.31 -2.88
C PRO A 298 0.14 18.03 -1.51
N ILE A 299 1.03 17.79 -0.54
CA ILE A 299 1.00 18.52 0.75
C ILE A 299 1.54 19.95 0.58
N SER A 300 0.76 20.97 0.99
CA SER A 300 1.16 22.38 0.84
C SER A 300 2.40 22.76 1.68
N LYS A 301 2.43 22.39 2.97
CA LYS A 301 3.53 22.76 3.89
C LYS A 301 4.37 21.54 4.28
N LYS A 302 5.55 21.40 3.65
CA LYS A 302 6.39 20.21 3.80
C LYS A 302 7.39 20.23 4.97
N ARG A 303 7.54 21.36 5.67
CA ARG A 303 8.58 21.57 6.73
C ARG A 303 8.54 20.54 7.88
N HIS A 304 7.37 19.95 8.17
CA HIS A 304 7.18 19.02 9.28
C HIS A 304 6.74 17.61 8.84
N VAL A 305 6.96 17.23 7.58
CA VAL A 305 6.53 15.92 7.04
C VAL A 305 7.06 14.76 7.87
N ASN A 306 8.34 14.75 8.25
CA ASN A 306 8.90 13.66 9.06
C ASN A 306 8.27 13.54 10.47
N LYS A 307 7.87 14.67 11.07
CA LYS A 307 7.15 14.69 12.36
C LYS A 307 5.71 14.21 12.20
N LEU A 308 5.06 14.61 11.10
CA LEU A 308 3.71 14.19 10.75
C LEU A 308 3.65 12.68 10.49
N VAL A 309 4.63 12.15 9.75
CA VAL A 309 4.79 10.71 9.49
C VAL A 309 5.01 9.97 10.80
N LEU A 310 5.86 10.47 11.71
CA LEU A 310 6.07 9.85 13.02
C LEU A 310 4.78 9.79 13.85
N LEU A 311 4.05 10.91 13.91
CA LEU A 311 2.76 10.98 14.61
C LEU A 311 1.78 9.94 14.05
N ASP A 312 1.71 9.79 12.73
CA ASP A 312 0.82 8.83 12.09
C ASP A 312 1.18 7.38 12.43
N TYR A 313 2.47 7.02 12.40
CA TYR A 313 2.90 5.67 12.80
C TYR A 313 2.59 5.36 14.27
N ILE A 314 2.72 6.34 15.18
CA ILE A 314 2.33 6.19 16.59
C ILE A 314 0.81 5.96 16.70
N LEU A 315 -0.01 6.72 15.96
CA LEU A 315 -1.46 6.56 15.94
C LEU A 315 -1.88 5.21 15.38
N ILE A 316 -1.24 4.75 14.30
CA ILE A 316 -1.49 3.44 13.68
C ILE A 316 -1.10 2.32 14.64
N LEU A 317 0.04 2.42 15.30
CA LEU A 317 0.48 1.44 16.29
C LEU A 317 -0.51 1.34 17.45
N ALA A 318 -0.97 2.46 17.97
CA ALA A 318 -1.99 2.51 19.01
C ALA A 318 -3.32 1.91 18.52
N PHE A 319 -3.75 2.23 17.30
CA PHE A 319 -4.96 1.72 16.69
C PHE A 319 -4.92 0.20 16.46
N TYR A 320 -3.85 -0.32 15.87
CA TYR A 320 -3.63 -1.75 15.66
C TYR A 320 -3.55 -2.53 16.97
N SER A 321 -2.89 -1.96 17.98
CA SER A 321 -2.85 -2.54 19.32
C SER A 321 -4.25 -2.59 19.92
N LEU A 322 -5.00 -1.48 19.90
CA LEU A 322 -6.36 -1.42 20.45
C LEU A 322 -7.30 -2.42 19.76
N LEU A 323 -7.28 -2.48 18.43
CA LEU A 323 -8.11 -3.39 17.65
C LEU A 323 -7.76 -4.86 17.95
N SER A 324 -6.47 -5.19 18.00
CA SER A 324 -6.02 -6.56 18.21
C SER A 324 -6.22 -7.02 19.66
N PHE A 325 -5.91 -6.18 20.66
CA PHE A 325 -6.15 -6.51 22.06
C PHE A 325 -7.63 -6.70 22.37
N THR A 326 -8.49 -5.78 21.89
CA THR A 326 -9.94 -5.95 22.10
C THR A 326 -10.47 -7.22 21.45
N ALA A 327 -9.94 -7.62 20.30
CA ALA A 327 -10.33 -8.85 19.63
C ALA A 327 -9.88 -10.12 20.37
N ILE A 328 -8.59 -10.23 20.75
CA ILE A 328 -8.06 -11.47 21.37
C ILE A 328 -8.59 -11.75 22.77
N TYR A 329 -9.03 -10.71 23.50
CA TYR A 329 -9.70 -10.89 24.80
C TYR A 329 -11.20 -11.16 24.65
N CYS A 330 -11.81 -10.64 23.58
CA CYS A 330 -13.23 -10.83 23.32
C CYS A 330 -13.54 -12.25 22.78
N PHE A 331 -12.70 -12.76 21.88
CA PHE A 331 -12.93 -14.02 21.16
C PHE A 331 -11.91 -15.09 21.50
N ARG A 332 -12.32 -16.35 21.45
CA ARG A 332 -11.40 -17.51 21.53
C ARG A 332 -10.50 -17.56 20.29
N ASN A 333 -9.28 -18.07 20.47
CA ASN A 333 -8.29 -18.19 19.40
C ASN A 333 -8.80 -19.00 18.19
N ASP A 334 -9.59 -20.05 18.45
CA ASP A 334 -10.13 -20.95 17.43
C ASP A 334 -11.26 -20.31 16.62
N THR A 335 -12.08 -19.46 17.26
CA THR A 335 -13.25 -18.82 16.63
C THR A 335 -12.90 -17.56 15.83
N LEU A 336 -11.68 -17.02 15.98
CA LEU A 336 -11.22 -15.89 15.17
C LEU A 336 -11.11 -16.31 13.69
N MET A 337 -11.83 -15.59 12.85
CA MET A 337 -11.81 -15.76 11.40
C MET A 337 -10.66 -14.95 10.80
N ASP A 338 -10.21 -15.30 9.60
CA ASP A 338 -9.15 -14.58 8.87
C ASP A 338 -9.47 -13.09 8.71
N MET A 339 -10.75 -12.75 8.62
CA MET A 339 -11.24 -11.37 8.67
C MET A 339 -12.03 -11.13 9.95
N TYR A 340 -11.52 -10.20 10.76
CA TYR A 340 -12.13 -9.85 12.03
C TYR A 340 -13.59 -9.37 11.91
N THR A 341 -13.97 -8.74 10.80
CA THR A 341 -15.35 -8.29 10.57
C THR A 341 -16.34 -9.44 10.53
N LEU A 342 -15.91 -10.63 10.10
CA LEU A 342 -16.76 -11.81 9.98
C LEU A 342 -17.11 -12.40 11.35
N ASN A 343 -16.29 -12.19 12.38
CA ASN A 343 -16.58 -12.64 13.75
C ASN A 343 -17.86 -12.02 14.33
N PHE A 344 -18.24 -10.85 13.85
CA PHE A 344 -19.43 -10.12 14.29
C PHE A 344 -20.71 -10.50 13.54
N THR A 345 -20.63 -11.44 12.60
CA THR A 345 -21.79 -11.87 11.80
C THR A 345 -22.69 -12.86 12.55
N ASN A 346 -22.30 -13.33 13.73
CA ASN A 346 -23.10 -14.25 14.55
C ASN A 346 -24.24 -13.54 15.31
N CYS A 347 -25.41 -14.18 15.35
CA CYS A 347 -26.63 -13.66 15.98
C CYS A 347 -26.49 -13.40 17.49
N GLU A 348 -25.69 -14.20 18.19
CA GLU A 348 -25.51 -14.10 19.64
C GLU A 348 -24.73 -12.85 20.06
N ILE A 349 -23.93 -12.31 19.14
CA ILE A 349 -23.03 -11.18 19.40
C ILE A 349 -23.75 -9.87 19.08
N ILE A 350 -24.52 -9.85 17.99
CA ILE A 350 -25.22 -8.67 17.51
C ILE A 350 -26.67 -9.02 17.23
N SER A 351 -27.57 -8.51 18.07
CA SER A 351 -29.03 -8.65 17.87
C SER A 351 -29.55 -7.81 16.69
N VAL A 352 -28.83 -6.74 16.32
CA VAL A 352 -29.22 -5.82 15.24
C VAL A 352 -28.77 -6.35 13.87
N ALA A 353 -29.72 -6.83 13.08
CA ALA A 353 -29.46 -7.38 11.74
C ALA A 353 -28.71 -6.41 10.81
N PHE A 354 -29.03 -5.11 10.86
CA PHE A 354 -28.37 -4.09 10.03
C PHE A 354 -26.85 -4.05 10.26
N ILE A 355 -26.41 -4.05 11.53
CA ILE A 355 -24.99 -3.97 11.88
C ILE A 355 -24.24 -5.23 11.43
N ARG A 356 -24.89 -6.41 11.52
CA ARG A 356 -24.31 -7.68 11.06
C ARG A 356 -24.05 -7.69 9.56
N TYR A 357 -25.04 -7.32 8.76
CA TYR A 357 -24.89 -7.26 7.31
C TYR A 357 -23.88 -6.18 6.91
N PHE A 358 -23.89 -5.03 7.59
CA PHE A 358 -22.92 -3.96 7.34
C PHE A 358 -21.47 -4.43 7.58
N LEU A 359 -21.18 -5.05 8.72
CA LEU A 359 -19.83 -5.56 9.02
C LEU A 359 -19.44 -6.74 8.12
N GLY A 360 -20.37 -7.65 7.83
CA GLY A 360 -20.10 -8.79 6.96
C GLY A 360 -19.82 -8.39 5.50
N LEU A 361 -20.52 -7.38 4.97
CA LEU A 361 -20.33 -6.88 3.59
C LEU A 361 -19.28 -5.77 3.49
N PHE A 362 -18.77 -5.26 4.60
CA PHE A 362 -17.75 -4.21 4.60
C PHE A 362 -16.51 -4.54 3.74
N PRO A 363 -15.91 -5.75 3.85
CA PRO A 363 -14.80 -6.13 2.97
C PRO A 363 -15.23 -6.15 1.49
N VAL A 364 -16.45 -6.59 1.19
CA VAL A 364 -16.98 -6.63 -0.18
C VAL A 364 -16.95 -5.24 -0.82
N PHE A 365 -17.50 -4.23 -0.15
CA PHE A 365 -17.55 -2.88 -0.71
C PHE A 365 -16.17 -2.22 -0.84
N THR A 366 -15.34 -2.36 0.20
CA THR A 366 -14.04 -1.67 0.25
C THR A 366 -13.01 -2.32 -0.67
N ILE A 367 -12.97 -3.65 -0.74
CA ILE A 367 -12.02 -4.39 -1.55
C ILE A 367 -12.42 -4.33 -3.03
N SER A 368 -13.71 -4.48 -3.35
CA SER A 368 -14.20 -4.39 -4.75
C SER A 368 -13.93 -3.02 -5.38
N THR A 369 -13.99 -1.96 -4.58
CA THR A 369 -13.63 -0.60 -5.03
C THR A 369 -12.15 -0.49 -5.41
N ASN A 370 -11.27 -1.12 -4.62
CA ASN A 370 -9.83 -1.01 -4.79
C ASN A 370 -9.27 -1.96 -5.85
N PHE A 371 -9.92 -3.10 -6.08
CA PHE A 371 -9.44 -4.14 -6.98
C PHE A 371 -9.18 -3.66 -8.42
N PRO A 372 -10.11 -2.97 -9.12
CA PRO A 372 -9.85 -2.46 -10.47
C PRO A 372 -8.70 -1.45 -10.52
N ILE A 373 -8.56 -0.62 -9.49
CA ILE A 373 -7.51 0.41 -9.41
C ILE A 373 -6.13 -0.28 -9.36
N ILE A 374 -5.98 -1.27 -8.49
CA ILE A 374 -4.75 -2.05 -8.36
C ILE A 374 -4.44 -2.81 -9.65
N ALA A 375 -5.46 -3.42 -10.27
CA ALA A 375 -5.30 -4.16 -11.51
C ALA A 375 -4.84 -3.27 -12.68
N VAL A 376 -5.41 -2.07 -12.83
CA VAL A 376 -4.97 -1.09 -13.84
C VAL A 376 -3.52 -0.65 -13.59
N THR A 377 -3.13 -0.46 -12.33
CA THR A 377 -1.73 -0.14 -12.03
C THR A 377 -0.78 -1.29 -12.29
N LEU A 378 -1.16 -2.55 -11.99
CA LEU A 378 -0.37 -3.71 -12.36
C LEU A 378 -0.19 -3.80 -13.88
N ARG A 379 -1.26 -3.55 -14.63
CA ARG A 379 -1.23 -3.49 -16.10
C ARG A 379 -0.23 -2.46 -16.60
N ASN A 380 -0.23 -1.26 -16.01
CA ASN A 380 0.69 -0.20 -16.41
C ASN A 380 2.14 -0.54 -16.03
N ASN A 381 2.40 -1.17 -14.89
CA ASN A 381 3.74 -1.63 -14.52
C ASN A 381 4.27 -2.70 -15.50
N TRP A 382 3.42 -3.61 -15.96
CA TRP A 382 3.77 -4.55 -17.03
C TRP A 382 4.13 -3.86 -18.35
N LYS A 383 3.32 -2.87 -18.75
CA LYS A 383 3.60 -2.08 -19.96
C LYS A 383 4.94 -1.39 -19.86
N THR A 384 5.27 -0.80 -18.71
CA THR A 384 6.56 -0.13 -18.48
C THR A 384 7.73 -1.11 -18.45
N LEU A 385 7.59 -2.28 -17.80
CA LEU A 385 8.66 -3.28 -17.73
C LEU A 385 9.07 -3.80 -19.11
N PHE A 386 8.11 -4.01 -20.02
CA PHE A 386 8.39 -4.47 -21.37
C PHE A 386 8.61 -3.34 -22.38
N HIS A 387 8.45 -2.07 -21.98
CA HIS A 387 8.56 -0.97 -22.92
C HIS A 387 10.03 -0.81 -23.32
N ARG A 388 10.33 -1.15 -24.58
CA ARG A 388 11.57 -0.74 -25.22
C ARG A 388 11.39 0.68 -25.75
N GLU A 389 12.31 1.57 -25.40
CA GLU A 389 12.36 2.94 -25.94
C GLU A 389 12.15 2.90 -27.47
N GLY A 390 11.05 3.50 -27.94
CA GLY A 390 10.71 3.62 -29.36
C GLY A 390 9.75 2.58 -29.95
N GLY A 391 9.26 1.58 -29.18
CA GLY A 391 8.32 0.57 -29.69
C GLY A 391 6.86 0.80 -29.26
N THR A 392 5.94 0.93 -30.21
CA THR A 392 4.49 0.82 -29.94
C THR A 392 4.08 -0.65 -29.88
N TYR A 393 3.23 -1.01 -28.92
CA TYR A 393 2.70 -2.37 -28.84
C TYR A 393 1.61 -2.60 -29.88
N PRO A 394 1.50 -3.81 -30.46
CA PRO A 394 0.33 -4.20 -31.24
C PRO A 394 -0.94 -4.04 -30.40
N TRP A 395 -2.03 -3.57 -31.02
CA TRP A 395 -3.32 -3.30 -30.36
C TRP A 395 -3.82 -4.48 -29.52
N LEU A 396 -3.63 -5.71 -30.02
CA LEU A 396 -4.03 -6.94 -29.32
C LEU A 396 -3.25 -7.15 -28.01
N VAL A 397 -1.94 -6.87 -28.03
CA VAL A 397 -1.08 -6.99 -26.86
C VAL A 397 -1.46 -5.92 -25.84
N ASP A 398 -1.66 -4.69 -26.31
CA ASP A 398 -1.97 -3.55 -25.46
C ASP A 398 -3.31 -3.68 -24.71
N ARG A 399 -4.31 -4.22 -25.41
CA ARG A 399 -5.72 -4.20 -24.98
C ARG A 399 -6.27 -5.55 -24.51
N ILE A 400 -5.65 -6.68 -24.87
CA ILE A 400 -6.10 -8.01 -24.45
C ILE A 400 -5.05 -8.70 -23.59
N VAL A 401 -3.80 -8.80 -24.06
CA VAL A 401 -2.77 -9.58 -23.36
C VAL A 401 -2.41 -8.96 -22.02
N PHE A 402 -2.17 -7.64 -21.95
CA PHE A 402 -1.81 -7.00 -20.68
C PHE A 402 -2.93 -7.04 -19.63
N PRO A 403 -4.21 -6.74 -19.93
CA PRO A 403 -5.28 -6.97 -18.96
C PRO A 403 -5.43 -8.45 -18.57
N ALA A 404 -5.35 -9.38 -19.52
CA ALA A 404 -5.51 -10.80 -19.23
C ALA A 404 -4.41 -11.34 -18.31
N ILE A 405 -3.14 -11.02 -18.57
CA ILE A 405 -2.02 -11.42 -17.69
C ILE A 405 -2.14 -10.80 -16.30
N THR A 406 -2.79 -9.64 -16.15
CA THR A 406 -3.00 -9.03 -14.83
C THR A 406 -4.13 -9.70 -14.04
N LEU A 407 -5.16 -10.20 -14.70
CA LEU A 407 -6.36 -10.73 -14.06
C LEU A 407 -6.31 -12.26 -13.83
N VAL A 408 -5.80 -13.01 -14.80
CA VAL A 408 -5.86 -14.49 -14.76
C VAL A 408 -5.06 -15.09 -13.60
N PRO A 409 -3.79 -14.72 -13.34
CA PRO A 409 -3.01 -15.34 -12.27
C PRO A 409 -3.61 -15.16 -10.86
N PRO A 410 -4.05 -13.95 -10.44
CA PRO A 410 -4.72 -13.77 -9.15
C PRO A 410 -5.97 -14.62 -8.98
N VAL A 411 -6.78 -14.71 -10.04
CA VAL A 411 -8.03 -15.48 -10.02
C VAL A 411 -7.73 -16.99 -9.92
N LEU A 412 -6.72 -17.48 -10.64
CA LEU A 412 -6.26 -18.87 -10.51
C LEU A 412 -5.76 -19.18 -9.09
N VAL A 413 -4.98 -18.28 -8.49
CA VAL A 413 -4.54 -18.43 -7.09
C VAL A 413 -5.76 -18.48 -6.16
N ALA A 414 -6.75 -17.60 -6.34
CA ALA A 414 -7.97 -17.60 -5.55
C ALA A 414 -8.85 -18.86 -5.77
N PHE A 415 -8.77 -19.53 -6.93
CA PHE A 415 -9.43 -20.83 -7.14
C PHE A 415 -8.72 -21.98 -6.42
N CYS A 416 -7.38 -21.91 -6.30
CA CYS A 416 -6.56 -22.94 -5.68
C CYS A 416 -6.47 -22.81 -4.15
N THR A 417 -6.40 -21.58 -3.63
CA THR A 417 -6.29 -21.30 -2.19
C THR A 417 -7.30 -20.24 -1.76
N HIS A 418 -7.96 -20.52 -0.64
CA HIS A 418 -8.90 -19.61 0.02
C HIS A 418 -8.44 -19.19 1.43
N ASP A 419 -7.24 -19.64 1.86
CA ASP A 419 -6.63 -19.26 3.14
C ASP A 419 -5.98 -17.87 3.02
N LEU A 420 -6.69 -16.87 3.54
CA LEU A 420 -6.24 -15.48 3.48
C LEU A 420 -5.05 -15.23 4.40
N GLU A 421 -4.97 -15.91 5.55
CA GLU A 421 -3.87 -15.76 6.50
C GLU A 421 -2.55 -16.18 5.84
N SER A 422 -2.53 -17.34 5.19
CA SER A 422 -1.36 -17.83 4.48
C SER A 422 -1.01 -16.94 3.27
N LEU A 423 -2.01 -16.53 2.48
CA LEU A 423 -1.77 -15.72 1.29
C LEU A 423 -1.22 -14.32 1.61
N VAL A 424 -1.77 -13.66 2.64
CA VAL A 424 -1.24 -12.39 3.17
C VAL A 424 0.15 -12.60 3.78
N GLY A 425 0.33 -13.68 4.54
CA GLY A 425 1.60 -14.04 5.15
C GLY A 425 2.73 -14.16 4.13
N ILE A 426 2.53 -14.95 3.07
CA ILE A 426 3.53 -15.16 2.00
C ILE A 426 3.78 -13.87 1.21
N THR A 427 2.71 -13.19 0.80
CA THR A 427 2.81 -11.95 0.01
C THR A 427 3.57 -10.86 0.77
N GLY A 428 3.23 -10.64 2.04
CA GLY A 428 3.90 -9.69 2.91
C GLY A 428 5.34 -10.07 3.21
N ALA A 429 5.59 -11.36 3.49
CA ALA A 429 6.92 -11.83 3.88
C ALA A 429 7.95 -11.79 2.74
N TYR A 430 7.55 -12.05 1.50
CA TYR A 430 8.47 -12.02 0.34
C TYR A 430 8.43 -10.68 -0.39
N ALA A 431 7.29 -10.36 -1.00
CA ALA A 431 7.16 -9.19 -1.85
C ALA A 431 7.10 -7.90 -1.03
N GLY A 432 6.38 -7.94 0.10
CA GLY A 432 6.34 -6.85 1.08
C GLY A 432 7.73 -6.53 1.65
N ASN A 433 8.50 -7.54 2.05
CA ASN A 433 9.88 -7.36 2.54
C ASN A 433 10.78 -6.65 1.51
N GLY A 434 10.64 -6.98 0.22
CA GLY A 434 11.35 -6.33 -0.87
C GLY A 434 11.00 -4.84 -1.01
N ILE A 435 9.71 -4.50 -1.04
CA ILE A 435 9.23 -3.13 -1.28
C ILE A 435 9.35 -2.25 -0.03
N GLN A 436 9.17 -2.83 1.14
CA GLN A 436 9.22 -2.12 2.41
C GLN A 436 10.65 -1.88 2.87
N TYR A 437 11.56 -2.86 2.74
CA TYR A 437 12.91 -2.75 3.29
C TYR A 437 14.00 -2.59 2.24
N LEU A 438 14.11 -3.52 1.28
CA LEU A 438 15.23 -3.55 0.33
C LEU A 438 15.21 -2.33 -0.59
N ILE A 439 14.09 -2.08 -1.27
CA ILE A 439 13.99 -1.00 -2.27
C ILE A 439 14.27 0.38 -1.64
N PRO A 440 13.63 0.78 -0.52
CA PRO A 440 13.91 2.08 0.09
C PRO A 440 15.36 2.23 0.57
N ALA A 441 15.97 1.16 1.10
CA ALA A 441 17.35 1.18 1.52
C ALA A 441 18.31 1.41 0.33
N PHE A 442 18.11 0.70 -0.79
CA PHE A 442 18.89 0.92 -2.00
C PHE A 442 18.64 2.30 -2.62
N LEU A 443 17.38 2.76 -2.69
CA LEU A 443 17.04 4.10 -3.18
C LEU A 443 17.71 5.19 -2.35
N ALA A 444 17.70 5.09 -1.03
CA ALA A 444 18.37 6.05 -0.16
C ALA A 444 19.89 6.00 -0.30
N TYR A 445 20.47 4.81 -0.45
CA TYR A 445 21.91 4.67 -0.68
C TYR A 445 22.35 5.31 -2.01
N CYS A 446 21.69 4.94 -3.10
CA CYS A 446 21.99 5.46 -4.44
C CYS A 446 21.73 6.97 -4.51
N SER A 447 20.60 7.45 -3.99
CA SER A 447 20.29 8.89 -4.02
C SER A 447 21.26 9.73 -3.19
N ARG A 448 21.76 9.23 -2.04
CA ARG A 448 22.81 9.91 -1.26
C ARG A 448 24.11 10.01 -2.05
N LYS A 449 24.54 8.94 -2.70
CA LYS A 449 25.75 8.91 -3.54
C LYS A 449 25.61 9.87 -4.72
N ASP A 450 24.47 9.82 -5.42
CA ASP A 450 24.22 10.66 -6.60
C ASP A 450 24.12 12.15 -6.23
N THR A 451 23.45 12.48 -5.12
CA THR A 451 23.39 13.87 -4.61
C THR A 451 24.77 14.41 -4.26
N GLN A 452 25.64 13.59 -3.66
CA GLN A 452 27.02 13.99 -3.35
C GLN A 452 27.85 14.25 -4.60
N LEU A 453 27.66 13.44 -5.65
CA LEU A 453 28.36 13.61 -6.93
C LEU A 453 27.86 14.85 -7.69
N ALA A 454 26.55 15.08 -7.73
CA ALA A 454 25.93 16.16 -8.51
C ALA A 454 26.06 17.55 -7.86
N PHE A 455 25.90 17.66 -6.54
CA PHE A 455 25.81 18.96 -5.85
C PHE A 455 26.96 19.24 -4.87
N GLY A 456 27.91 18.31 -4.72
CA GLY A 456 29.01 18.42 -3.76
C GLY A 456 28.58 18.44 -2.29
N SER A 457 29.51 18.75 -1.38
CA SER A 457 29.27 18.73 0.08
C SER A 457 28.43 19.89 0.62
N GLY A 458 28.09 20.88 -0.22
CA GLY A 458 27.40 22.12 0.20
C GLY A 458 25.87 22.06 0.20
N ALA A 459 25.25 21.11 -0.51
CA ALA A 459 23.80 21.03 -0.66
C ALA A 459 23.17 20.13 0.41
N VAL A 460 22.63 20.73 1.48
CA VAL A 460 22.00 19.98 2.58
C VAL A 460 20.54 19.67 2.25
N ASN A 461 20.21 18.39 2.06
CA ASN A 461 18.83 17.94 1.89
C ASN A 461 18.01 18.22 3.17
N LYS A 462 17.02 19.12 3.06
CA LYS A 462 16.14 19.54 4.16
C LYS A 462 15.19 18.42 4.63
N HIS A 463 14.92 17.44 3.79
CA HIS A 463 14.09 16.28 4.06
C HIS A 463 14.88 15.01 4.38
N ARG A 464 16.20 15.14 4.61
CA ARG A 464 17.08 14.01 4.94
C ARG A 464 16.54 13.23 6.14
N SER A 465 16.56 11.90 6.03
CA SER A 465 16.15 11.03 7.13
C SER A 465 16.94 11.34 8.41
N PRO A 466 16.32 11.24 9.61
CA PRO A 466 17.06 11.30 10.87
C PRO A 466 18.14 10.18 10.95
N PHE A 467 17.97 9.09 10.22
CA PHE A 467 18.91 7.97 10.13
C PHE A 467 19.96 8.20 9.03
N ARG A 468 20.84 9.18 9.27
CA ARG A 468 21.81 9.68 8.28
C ARG A 468 22.98 8.74 8.01
N HIS A 469 23.38 7.95 9.01
CA HIS A 469 24.53 7.06 8.90
C HIS A 469 24.23 5.87 7.99
N THR A 470 25.23 5.48 7.19
CA THR A 470 25.18 4.28 6.32
C THR A 470 24.91 3.01 7.13
N PHE A 471 25.29 2.99 8.41
CA PHE A 471 24.95 1.92 9.36
C PHE A 471 23.47 1.55 9.31
N TRP A 472 22.55 2.53 9.28
CA TRP A 472 21.11 2.26 9.28
C TRP A 472 20.62 1.64 7.99
N VAL A 473 21.24 1.99 6.85
CA VAL A 473 20.93 1.37 5.55
C VAL A 473 21.37 -0.09 5.57
N VAL A 474 22.61 -0.35 6.03
CA VAL A 474 23.15 -1.72 6.16
C VAL A 474 22.32 -2.55 7.14
N PHE A 475 21.92 -1.96 8.27
CA PHE A 475 21.06 -2.60 9.26
C PHE A 475 19.71 -3.02 8.66
N VAL A 476 19.04 -2.14 7.90
CA VAL A 476 17.77 -2.47 7.23
C VAL A 476 17.96 -3.56 6.17
N LEU A 477 19.08 -3.57 5.45
CA LEU A 477 19.39 -4.62 4.47
C LEU A 477 19.65 -5.97 5.14
N ILE A 478 20.43 -6.00 6.24
CA ILE A 478 20.67 -7.21 7.03
C ILE A 478 19.35 -7.71 7.62
N TRP A 479 18.52 -6.81 8.14
CA TRP A 479 17.19 -7.15 8.63
C TRP A 479 16.33 -7.77 7.53
N GLY A 480 16.23 -7.11 6.36
CA GLY A 480 15.46 -7.63 5.23
C GLY A 480 15.96 -8.99 4.74
N PHE A 481 17.28 -9.21 4.73
CA PHE A 481 17.87 -10.51 4.41
C PHE A 481 17.58 -11.56 5.48
N SER A 482 17.71 -11.22 6.76
CA SER A 482 17.37 -12.10 7.88
C SER A 482 15.90 -12.50 7.86
N CYS A 483 15.01 -11.57 7.51
CA CYS A 483 13.58 -11.83 7.33
C CYS A 483 13.32 -12.81 6.19
N PHE A 484 13.98 -12.61 5.04
CA PHE A 484 13.89 -13.53 3.91
C PHE A 484 14.32 -14.94 4.32
N VAL A 485 15.50 -15.07 4.94
CA VAL A 485 16.03 -16.36 5.41
C VAL A 485 15.10 -17.00 6.44
N PHE A 486 14.61 -16.23 7.42
CA PHE A 486 13.71 -16.73 8.46
C PHE A 486 12.42 -17.29 7.87
N VAL A 487 11.81 -16.56 6.93
CA VAL A 487 10.57 -16.98 6.27
C VAL A 487 10.80 -18.22 5.41
N THR A 488 11.86 -18.24 4.61
CA THR A 488 12.20 -19.39 3.76
C THR A 488 12.50 -20.63 4.60
N ALA A 489 13.30 -20.50 5.66
CA ALA A 489 13.60 -21.59 6.57
C ALA A 489 12.32 -22.11 7.26
N ASN A 490 11.41 -21.22 7.67
CA ASN A 490 10.16 -21.63 8.31
C ASN A 490 9.23 -22.39 7.35
N ILE A 491 9.16 -21.98 6.07
CA ILE A 491 8.38 -22.71 5.05
C ILE A 491 8.93 -24.12 4.86
N VAL A 492 10.25 -24.24 4.59
CA VAL A 492 10.91 -25.53 4.39
C VAL A 492 10.75 -26.45 5.60
N LEU A 493 10.93 -25.91 6.81
CA LEU A 493 10.76 -26.68 8.05
C LEU A 493 9.30 -27.07 8.31
N SER A 494 8.33 -26.23 7.91
CA SER A 494 6.91 -26.55 8.06
C SER A 494 6.44 -27.63 7.08
N GLU A 495 6.96 -27.65 5.84
CA GLU A 495 6.68 -28.71 4.87
C GLU A 495 7.33 -30.04 5.27
N SER A 496 8.51 -30.02 5.91
CA SER A 496 9.16 -31.25 6.42
C SER A 496 8.45 -31.93 7.60
N LYS A 497 7.40 -31.30 8.16
CA LYS A 497 6.59 -31.83 9.27
C LYS A 497 5.21 -32.36 8.82
N LEU A 498 4.86 -32.18 7.55
CA LEU A 498 3.80 -32.94 6.88
C LEU A 498 4.39 -34.24 6.31
#